data_AF-A0A967JA33-F1
#
_entry.id   AF-A0A967JA33-F1
#
_cell.length_a   1.000
_cell.length_b   1.000
_cell.length_c   1.000
_cell.angle_alpha   90.00
_cell.angle_beta   90.00
_cell.angle_gamma   90.00
#
_symmetry.space_group_name_H-M   'P 1'
#
loop_
_entity.id
_entity.type
_entity.pdbx_description
1 polymer ?
#
loop_
_entity_poly.entity_id
_entity_poly.type
_entity_poly.pdbx_seq_one_letter_code
_entity_poly.pdbx_strand_id
1 'polypeptide(L)' 'DLVVGAVTADDFVVTRETLEGLDGRLSDRPRYFLDLAHPRNFEPALAELAGVELFDLDHVFERVEAAK' A
#
# COMPACT_ATOMS: atom_id res chain seq x y z
N ASP A 1 -3.60 -5.93 9.96
CA ASP A 1 -3.98 -4.59 9.46
C ASP A 1 -2.82 -3.84 8.79
N LEU A 2 -1.59 -4.39 8.80
CA LEU A 2 -0.48 -3.92 7.97
C LEU A 2 -0.13 -4.99 6.93
N VAL A 3 0.09 -4.57 5.69
CA VAL A 3 0.60 -5.37 4.57
C VAL A 3 1.89 -4.72 4.10
N VAL A 4 2.95 -5.51 3.91
CA VAL A 4 4.25 -5.01 3.44
C VAL A 4 4.57 -5.64 2.09
N GLY A 5 4.77 -4.80 1.08
CA GLY A 5 5.23 -5.19 -0.25
C GLY A 5 6.76 -5.09 -0.29
N ALA A 6 7.44 -6.18 -0.60
CA ALA A 6 8.90 -6.23 -0.70
C ALA A 6 9.35 -7.32 -1.70
N VAL A 7 8.51 -7.61 -2.70
CA VAL A 7 8.73 -8.65 -3.70
C VAL A 7 9.28 -8.01 -4.97
N THR A 8 10.22 -8.67 -5.64
CA THR A 8 10.62 -8.29 -7.00
C THR A 8 9.57 -8.80 -7.99
N ALA A 9 8.81 -7.87 -8.56
CA ALA A 9 7.78 -8.16 -9.55
C ALA A 9 7.78 -7.07 -10.63
N ASP A 10 7.46 -7.46 -11.86
CA ASP A 10 7.35 -6.54 -13.00
C ASP A 10 5.96 -5.88 -13.08
N ASP A 11 4.95 -6.51 -12.48
CA ASP A 11 3.55 -6.06 -12.41
C ASP A 11 3.10 -5.83 -10.96
N PHE A 12 1.98 -5.12 -10.77
CA PHE A 12 1.36 -4.96 -9.46
C PHE A 12 0.90 -6.32 -8.90
N VAL A 13 1.32 -6.61 -7.67
CA VAL A 13 0.95 -7.82 -6.92
C VAL A 13 -0.45 -7.67 -6.31
N VAL A 14 -0.81 -6.47 -5.88
CA VAL A 14 -2.16 -6.15 -5.39
C VAL A 14 -2.71 -4.97 -6.18
N THR A 15 -3.85 -5.20 -6.81
CA THR A 15 -4.59 -4.19 -7.60
C THR A 15 -5.83 -3.73 -6.85
N ARG A 16 -6.41 -2.62 -7.29
CA ARG A 16 -7.67 -2.09 -6.77
C ARG A 16 -8.78 -3.13 -6.87
N GLU A 17 -8.89 -3.80 -8.02
CA GLU A 17 -9.84 -4.89 -8.26
C GLU A 17 -9.68 -6.03 -7.23
N THR A 18 -8.44 -6.35 -6.86
CA THR A 18 -8.14 -7.36 -5.85
C THR A 18 -8.74 -7.00 -4.48
N LEU A 19 -8.83 -5.72 -4.14
CA LEU A 19 -9.40 -5.24 -2.88
C LEU A 19 -10.91 -4.95 -2.95
N GLU A 20 -11.44 -4.53 -4.09
CA GLU A 20 -12.88 -4.34 -4.29
C GLU A 20 -13.67 -5.64 -4.08
N GLY A 21 -13.08 -6.80 -4.38
CA GLY A 21 -13.66 -8.11 -4.03
C GLY A 21 -13.78 -8.39 -2.53
N LEU A 22 -13.21 -7.55 -1.66
CA LEU A 22 -13.23 -7.67 -0.20
C LEU A 22 -14.15 -6.62 0.46
N ASP A 23 -14.96 -5.90 -0.34
CA ASP A 23 -15.74 -4.75 0.11
C ASP A 23 -16.71 -5.09 1.25
N GLY A 24 -16.76 -4.19 2.24
CA GLY A 24 -17.48 -4.34 3.51
C GLY A 24 -16.59 -4.65 4.72
N ARG A 25 -15.40 -5.25 4.54
CA ARG A 25 -14.44 -5.52 5.65
C ARG A 25 -13.26 -4.54 5.71
N LEU A 26 -13.18 -3.63 4.75
CA LEU A 26 -12.12 -2.62 4.62
C LEU A 26 -12.52 -1.32 5.34
N SER A 27 -13.80 -0.97 5.29
CA SER A 27 -14.36 0.23 5.94
C SER A 27 -14.37 0.15 7.47
N ASP A 28 -14.43 -1.05 8.05
CA ASP A 28 -14.55 -1.23 9.50
C ASP A 28 -13.26 -0.91 10.27
N ARG A 29 -12.10 -0.97 9.59
CA ARG A 29 -10.79 -0.69 10.19
C ARG A 29 -9.75 -0.35 9.12
N PRO A 30 -8.91 0.66 9.35
CA PRO A 30 -7.88 1.04 8.39
C PRO A 30 -6.92 -0.13 8.12
N ARG A 31 -6.57 -0.32 6.86
CA ARG A 31 -5.52 -1.22 6.41
C ARG A 31 -4.38 -0.42 5.84
N TYR A 32 -3.21 -0.63 6.44
CA TYR A 32 -1.97 0.01 6.05
C TYR A 32 -1.24 -0.88 5.04
N PHE A 33 -0.77 -0.26 3.98
CA PHE A 33 0.06 -0.88 2.94
C PHE A 33 1.37 -0.12 2.91
N LEU A 34 2.48 -0.82 3.14
CA LEU A 34 3.82 -0.27 3.06
C LEU A 34 4.55 -0.92 1.88
N ASP A 35 4.76 -0.17 0.81
CA ASP A 35 5.45 -0.63 -0.40
C ASP A 35 6.93 -0.26 -0.34
N LEU A 36 7.79 -1.26 -0.15
CA LEU A 36 9.24 -1.12 -0.14
C LEU A 36 9.87 -1.60 -1.45
N ALA A 37 9.07 -1.98 -2.46
CA ALA A 37 9.55 -2.54 -3.70
C ALA A 37 9.73 -1.47 -4.80
N HIS A 38 10.65 -1.76 -5.72
CA HIS A 38 10.83 -0.99 -6.96
C HIS A 38 11.14 -1.97 -8.11
N PRO A 39 10.27 -2.14 -9.12
CA PRO A 39 8.95 -1.51 -9.31
C PRO A 39 7.94 -1.80 -8.17
N ARG A 40 6.91 -0.96 -8.02
CA ARG A 40 5.93 -1.03 -6.91
C ARG A 40 5.14 -2.34 -6.92
N ASN A 41 4.87 -2.88 -5.73
CA ASN A 41 4.02 -4.06 -5.56
C ASN A 41 2.53 -3.71 -5.50
N PHE A 42 2.17 -2.52 -5.05
CA PHE A 42 0.79 -2.09 -4.87
C PHE A 42 0.40 -1.07 -5.93
N GLU A 43 -0.74 -1.29 -6.58
CA GLU A 43 -1.29 -0.33 -7.53
C GLU A 43 -1.60 1.01 -6.82
N PRO A 44 -1.18 2.17 -7.35
CA PRO A 44 -1.41 3.46 -6.69
C PRO A 44 -2.88 3.79 -6.41
N ALA A 45 -3.80 3.28 -7.24
CA ALA A 45 -5.24 3.47 -7.11
C ALA A 45 -5.84 2.83 -5.83
N LEU A 46 -5.08 1.97 -5.12
CA LEU A 46 -5.47 1.46 -3.81
C LEU A 46 -5.73 2.59 -2.79
N ALA A 47 -4.99 3.70 -2.89
CA ALA A 47 -5.12 4.84 -1.97
C ALA A 47 -6.47 5.58 -2.10
N GLU A 48 -7.26 5.27 -3.14
CA GLU A 48 -8.59 5.83 -3.34
C GLU A 48 -9.68 5.03 -2.59
N LEU A 49 -9.36 3.84 -2.09
CA LEU A 49 -10.30 2.98 -1.39
C LEU A 49 -10.50 3.42 0.06
N ALA A 50 -11.75 3.47 0.51
CA ALA A 50 -12.07 3.82 1.88
C ALA A 50 -11.46 2.82 2.87
N GLY A 51 -10.72 3.32 3.86
CA GLY A 51 -10.04 2.49 4.86
C GLY A 51 -8.71 1.91 4.38
N VAL A 52 -8.14 2.39 3.27
CA VAL A 52 -6.78 2.04 2.83
C VAL A 52 -5.84 3.21 3.03
N GLU A 53 -4.70 2.93 3.64
CA GLU A 53 -3.60 3.88 3.84
C GLU A 53 -2.34 3.30 3.16
N LEU A 54 -1.88 3.92 2.07
CA LEU A 54 -0.75 3.46 1.29
C LEU A 54 0.47 4.36 1.52
N PHE A 55 1.57 3.75 1.96
CA PHE A 55 2.88 4.37 2.10
C PHE A 55 3.88 3.67 1.21
N ASP A 56 4.79 4.43 0.62
CA ASP A 56 5.86 3.92 -0.23
C ASP A 56 7.24 4.22 0.36
N LEU A 57 8.28 3.77 -0.33
CA LEU A 57 9.66 3.98 0.06
C LEU A 57 10.01 5.47 0.19
N ASP A 58 9.47 6.33 -0.68
CA ASP A 58 9.73 7.76 -0.68
C ASP A 58 9.17 8.41 0.59
N HIS A 59 7.94 8.06 0.98
CA HIS A 59 7.35 8.52 2.23
C HIS A 59 8.19 8.13 3.46
N VAL A 60 8.69 6.88 3.49
CA VAL A 60 9.55 6.42 4.59
C VAL A 60 10.85 7.21 4.61
N PHE A 61 11.47 7.42 3.46
CA PHE A 61 12.73 8.14 3.35
C PHE A 61 12.60 9.58 3.88
N GLU A 62 11.57 10.31 3.47
CA GLU A 62 11.31 11.67 3.95
C GLU A 62 11.15 11.72 5.48
N ARG A 63 10.45 10.75 6.07
CA ARG A 63 10.24 10.66 7.53
C ARG A 63 11.55 10.38 8.28
N VAL A 64 12.41 9.54 7.73
CA VAL A 64 13.71 9.22 8.32
C VAL A 64 14.63 10.42 8.27
N GLU A 65 14.69 11.13 7.13
CA GLU A 65 15.52 12.34 7.01
C GLU A 65 15.04 13.47 7.93
N ALA A 66 13.73 13.64 8.09
CA ALA A 66 13.18 14.65 9.01
C ALA A 66 13.44 14.35 10.50
N ALA A 67 13.77 13.12 10.86
CA ALA A 67 14.03 12.69 12.24
C ALA A 67 15.52 12.75 12.65
N LYS A 68 16.41 13.09 11.72
CA LYS A 68 17.84 13.30 11.97
C LYS A 68 18.11 14.70 12.53
#